data_AF-A0A3S0EZQ0-F1
#
_entry.id   AF-A0A3S0EZQ0-F1
#
_cell.length_a   1.000
_cell.length_b   1.000
_cell.length_c   1.000
_cell.angle_alpha   90.00
_cell.angle_beta   90.00
_cell.angle_gamma   90.00
#
_symmetry.space_group_name_H-M   'P 1'
#
loop_
_entity.id
_entity.type
_entity.pdbx_description
1 polymer ?
#
loop_
_entity_poly.entity_id
_entity_poly.type
_entity_poly.pdbx_seq_one_letter_code
_entity_poly.pdbx_strand_id
1 'polypeptide(L)'
;MICIASVLALAGCGSLRSPAANSAAKPGAERPGADAIAMLHYFDTLRGLSGVELEQEQDRQRKAYIKDKSDVRRIQYAMAMSVPSASIADRRLALAALEPMMKETKGHDPDLRLLALLLFSEQRRSDELEKKLEALKDIERSLLQRDQGAAPGVKP
;
A
#
# COMPACT_ATOMS: atom_id res chain seq x y z
N MET A 1 54.89 -30.45 -20.89
CA MET A 1 54.37 -30.09 -22.22
C MET A 1 53.32 -31.10 -22.61
N ILE A 2 52.06 -30.64 -22.78
CA ILE A 2 51.09 -31.02 -23.83
C ILE A 2 49.85 -30.16 -23.54
N CYS A 3 49.57 -29.25 -24.47
CA CYS A 3 48.33 -28.48 -24.56
C CYS A 3 47.26 -29.34 -25.22
N ILE A 4 46.07 -29.47 -24.62
CA ILE A 4 44.85 -29.70 -25.39
C ILE A 4 43.76 -28.78 -24.82
N ALA A 5 43.43 -27.78 -25.63
CA ALA A 5 42.26 -26.94 -25.53
C ALA A 5 41.01 -27.72 -26.00
N SER A 6 39.85 -27.45 -25.39
CA SER A 6 38.48 -27.42 -25.98
C SER A 6 37.48 -27.35 -24.80
N VAL A 7 36.93 -26.20 -24.39
CA VAL A 7 35.90 -25.35 -25.03
C VAL A 7 34.54 -26.07 -25.19
N LEU A 8 33.60 -25.63 -24.34
CA LEU A 8 32.13 -25.55 -24.47
C LEU A 8 31.30 -26.78 -24.91
N ALA A 9 30.30 -27.15 -24.10
CA ALA A 9 28.92 -26.70 -24.30
C ALA A 9 27.97 -27.26 -23.21
N LEU A 10 27.36 -26.36 -22.44
CA LEU A 10 26.12 -26.65 -21.72
C LEU A 10 24.97 -26.75 -22.74
N ALA A 11 24.25 -27.88 -22.76
CA ALA A 11 22.94 -27.94 -23.40
C ALA A 11 22.13 -29.09 -22.79
N GLY A 12 21.21 -28.74 -21.89
CA GLY A 12 20.36 -29.71 -21.22
C GLY A 12 19.15 -29.08 -20.52
N CYS A 13 18.51 -28.08 -21.13
CA CYS A 13 17.16 -27.71 -20.72
C CYS A 13 16.17 -28.68 -21.35
N GLY A 14 15.66 -29.61 -20.53
CA GLY A 14 14.54 -30.45 -20.88
C GLY A 14 13.34 -29.60 -21.31
N SER A 15 12.95 -29.78 -22.56
CA SER A 15 11.82 -29.14 -23.21
C SER A 15 10.50 -29.56 -22.54
N LEU A 16 9.99 -28.75 -21.60
CA LEU A 16 8.60 -28.80 -21.17
C LEU A 16 7.72 -28.34 -22.33
N ARG A 17 7.11 -29.30 -23.01
CA ARG A 17 6.11 -29.10 -24.05
C ARG A 17 4.85 -28.50 -23.41
N SER A 18 4.77 -27.17 -23.40
CA SER A 18 3.57 -26.43 -23.05
C SER A 18 2.52 -26.60 -24.15
N PRO A 19 1.26 -26.98 -23.85
CA PRO A 19 0.21 -27.00 -24.85
C PRO A 19 -0.19 -25.55 -25.17
N ALA A 20 0.40 -25.00 -26.22
CA ALA A 20 -0.13 -23.81 -26.87
C ALA A 20 -1.37 -24.21 -27.68
N ALA A 21 -2.55 -23.89 -27.16
CA ALA A 21 -3.73 -23.66 -27.99
C ALA A 21 -4.70 -22.70 -27.28
N ASN A 22 -4.78 -21.50 -27.84
CA ASN A 22 -5.85 -20.52 -27.73
C ASN A 22 -5.90 -19.61 -26.50
N SER A 23 -4.90 -18.73 -26.38
CA SER A 23 -5.20 -17.30 -26.20
C SER A 23 -4.01 -16.47 -26.64
N ALA A 24 -3.83 -16.33 -27.96
CA ALA A 24 -3.05 -15.23 -28.48
C ALA A 24 -3.86 -13.95 -28.18
N ALA A 25 -3.63 -13.34 -27.02
CA ALA A 25 -4.15 -12.03 -26.70
C ALA A 25 -3.76 -11.09 -27.85
N LYS A 26 -4.75 -10.44 -28.46
CA LYS A 26 -4.50 -9.43 -29.50
C LYS A 26 -3.47 -8.42 -28.96
N PRO A 27 -2.42 -8.07 -29.71
CA PRO A 27 -1.55 -6.96 -29.34
C PRO A 27 -2.42 -5.71 -29.18
N GLY A 28 -2.53 -5.18 -27.96
CA GLY A 28 -3.39 -4.03 -27.63
C GLY A 28 -4.69 -4.35 -26.86
N ALA A 29 -4.99 -5.62 -26.57
CA ALA A 29 -5.99 -5.92 -25.53
C ALA A 29 -5.36 -5.60 -24.16
N GLU A 30 -5.85 -4.56 -23.48
CA GLU A 30 -5.55 -4.32 -22.07
C GLU A 30 -5.82 -5.61 -21.30
N ARG A 31 -4.78 -6.14 -20.66
CA ARG A 31 -4.95 -7.33 -19.83
C ARG A 31 -5.88 -6.96 -18.67
N PRO A 32 -6.94 -7.73 -18.40
CA PRO A 32 -7.73 -7.55 -17.18
C PRO A 32 -6.79 -7.49 -15.97
N GLY A 33 -6.92 -6.43 -15.16
CA GLY A 33 -6.10 -6.22 -13.97
C GLY A 33 -4.70 -5.65 -14.20
N ALA A 34 -4.33 -5.26 -15.43
CA ALA A 34 -3.03 -4.60 -15.68
C ALA A 34 -2.81 -3.37 -14.79
N ASP A 35 -3.86 -2.58 -14.58
CA ASP A 35 -3.81 -1.39 -13.74
C ASP A 35 -3.66 -1.75 -12.26
N ALA A 36 -4.35 -2.77 -11.76
CA ALA A 36 -4.21 -3.24 -10.38
C ALA A 36 -2.79 -3.77 -10.09
N ILE A 37 -2.21 -4.54 -11.02
CA ILE A 37 -0.83 -5.01 -10.91
C ILE A 37 0.15 -3.82 -10.95
N ALA A 38 -0.09 -2.84 -11.81
CA ALA A 38 0.72 -1.62 -11.85
C ALA A 38 0.65 -0.85 -10.52
N MET A 39 -0.50 -0.81 -9.86
CA MET A 39 -0.63 -0.20 -8.52
C MET A 39 0.19 -0.95 -7.46
N LEU A 40 0.30 -2.28 -7.54
CA LEU A 40 1.14 -3.06 -6.61
C LEU A 40 2.63 -2.76 -6.81
N HIS A 41 3.09 -2.69 -8.06
CA HIS A 41 4.46 -2.26 -8.36
C HIS A 41 4.72 -0.83 -7.88
N TYR A 42 3.75 0.07 -8.08
CA TYR A 42 3.85 1.43 -7.57
C TYR A 42 3.99 1.45 -6.04
N PHE A 43 3.21 0.65 -5.31
CA PHE A 43 3.35 0.55 -3.86
C PHE A 43 4.73 0.02 -3.42
N ASP A 44 5.29 -0.95 -4.15
CA ASP A 44 6.65 -1.43 -3.90
C ASP A 44 7.68 -0.29 -4.05
N THR A 45 7.54 0.54 -5.09
CA THR A 45 8.42 1.71 -5.26
C THR A 45 8.27 2.73 -4.13
N LEU A 46 7.04 3.00 -3.66
CA LEU A 46 6.80 3.94 -2.56
C LEU A 46 7.50 3.53 -1.27
N ARG A 47 7.61 2.22 -1.01
CA ARG A 47 8.28 1.70 0.18
C ARG A 47 9.79 1.89 0.14
N GLY A 48 10.38 2.07 -1.04
CA GLY A 48 11.81 2.29 -1.23
C GLY A 48 12.21 3.77 -1.22
N LEU A 49 11.25 4.71 -1.22
CA LEU A 49 11.55 6.14 -1.25
C LEU A 49 12.12 6.62 0.09
N SER A 50 13.09 7.53 0.02
CA SER A 50 13.51 8.32 1.18
C SER A 50 12.41 9.29 1.61
N GLY A 51 12.52 9.87 2.81
CA GLY A 51 11.51 10.81 3.31
C GLY A 51 11.27 12.02 2.40
N VAL A 52 12.34 12.56 1.79
CA VAL A 52 12.23 13.71 0.88
C VAL A 52 11.58 13.31 -0.45
N GLU A 53 11.98 12.17 -1.03
CA GLU A 53 11.38 11.67 -2.27
C GLU A 53 9.91 11.29 -2.07
N LEU A 54 9.59 10.72 -0.91
CA LEU A 54 8.23 10.40 -0.52
C LEU A 54 7.37 11.67 -0.43
N GLU A 55 7.84 12.73 0.24
CA GLU A 55 7.11 14.00 0.32
C GLU A 55 6.84 14.60 -1.07
N GLN A 56 7.84 14.56 -1.96
CA GLN A 56 7.68 14.99 -3.34
C GLN A 56 6.64 14.16 -4.10
N GLU A 57 6.65 12.84 -3.93
CA GLU A 57 5.68 11.95 -4.58
C GLU A 57 4.28 12.16 -4.00
N GLN A 58 4.14 12.39 -2.69
CA GLN A 58 2.89 12.73 -2.04
C GLN A 58 2.27 14.01 -2.61
N ASP A 59 3.08 15.07 -2.77
CA ASP A 59 2.64 16.32 -3.39
C ASP A 59 2.27 16.17 -4.86
N ARG A 60 3.03 15.35 -5.60
CA ARG A 60 2.72 15.01 -6.99
C ARG A 60 1.38 14.30 -7.09
N GLN A 61 1.13 13.30 -6.24
CA GLN A 61 -0.12 12.56 -6.25
C GLN A 61 -1.29 13.40 -5.78
N ARG A 62 -1.09 14.30 -4.80
CA ARG A 62 -2.11 15.28 -4.39
C ARG A 62 -2.56 16.13 -5.59
N LYS A 63 -1.61 16.71 -6.33
CA LYS A 63 -1.91 17.52 -7.52
C LYS A 63 -2.59 16.70 -8.61
N ALA A 64 -2.12 15.47 -8.84
CA ALA A 64 -2.70 14.58 -9.84
C ALA A 64 -4.15 14.20 -9.51
N TYR A 65 -4.44 13.88 -8.25
CA TYR A 65 -5.78 13.54 -7.78
C TYR A 65 -6.76 14.72 -7.81
N ILE A 66 -6.29 15.93 -7.48
CA ILE A 66 -7.11 17.15 -7.60
C ILE A 66 -7.49 17.40 -9.06
N LYS A 67 -6.56 17.17 -9.98
CA LYS A 67 -6.76 17.37 -11.42
C LYS A 67 -7.68 16.30 -12.02
N ASP A 68 -7.49 15.05 -11.64
CA ASP A 68 -8.20 13.89 -12.18
C ASP A 68 -8.56 12.92 -11.05
N LYS A 69 -9.85 12.61 -10.95
CA LYS A 69 -10.42 11.72 -9.92
C LYS A 69 -10.77 10.33 -10.45
N SER A 70 -10.08 9.88 -11.50
CA SER A 70 -10.12 8.50 -11.97
C SER A 70 -9.72 7.50 -10.88
N ASP A 71 -10.15 6.25 -11.02
CA ASP A 71 -9.89 5.17 -10.04
C ASP A 71 -8.39 4.97 -9.80
N VAL A 72 -7.60 4.99 -10.87
CA VAL A 72 -6.14 4.91 -10.79
C VAL A 72 -5.58 6.03 -9.92
N ARG A 73 -6.01 7.29 -10.13
CA ARG A 73 -5.53 8.43 -9.36
C ARG A 73 -5.97 8.38 -7.89
N ARG A 74 -7.19 7.92 -7.62
CA ARG A 74 -7.68 7.70 -6.26
C ARG A 74 -6.81 6.71 -5.52
N ILE A 75 -6.49 5.57 -6.14
CA ILE A 75 -5.68 4.52 -5.52
C ILE A 75 -4.24 4.96 -5.36
N GLN A 76 -3.63 5.58 -6.38
CA GLN A 76 -2.25 6.10 -6.29
C GLN A 76 -2.10 7.12 -5.16
N TYR A 77 -3.04 8.06 -5.05
CA TYR A 77 -3.05 9.03 -3.97
C TYR A 77 -3.25 8.36 -2.60
N ALA A 78 -4.22 7.45 -2.48
CA ALA A 78 -4.44 6.72 -1.23
C ALA A 78 -3.22 5.90 -0.80
N MET A 79 -2.54 5.23 -1.72
CA MET A 79 -1.32 4.45 -1.45
C MET A 79 -0.17 5.36 -0.96
N ALA A 80 0.05 6.51 -1.60
CA ALA A 80 1.08 7.47 -1.18
C ALA A 80 0.82 8.03 0.23
N MET A 81 -0.46 8.12 0.63
CA MET A 81 -0.90 8.56 1.96
C MET A 81 -0.96 7.41 3.00
N SER A 82 -0.69 6.15 2.60
CA SER A 82 -0.82 4.96 3.45
C SER A 82 0.50 4.24 3.71
N VAL A 83 1.63 4.88 3.42
CA VAL A 83 2.96 4.34 3.73
C VAL A 83 3.13 4.09 5.23
N PRO A 84 4.01 3.17 5.69
CA PRO A 84 4.15 2.83 7.11
C PRO A 84 4.47 4.02 8.03
N SER A 85 5.13 5.05 7.50
CA SER A 85 5.46 6.30 8.19
C SER A 85 4.37 7.38 8.10
N ALA A 86 3.21 7.07 7.50
CA ALA A 86 2.14 8.04 7.29
C ALA A 86 1.57 8.54 8.62
N SER A 87 1.27 9.84 8.66
CA SER A 87 0.59 10.43 9.80
C SER A 87 -0.88 10.00 9.84
N ILE A 88 -1.55 10.21 10.99
CA ILE A 88 -3.00 10.02 11.12
C ILE A 88 -3.76 10.88 10.12
N ALA A 89 -3.27 12.10 9.85
CA ALA A 89 -3.88 13.00 8.88
C ALA A 89 -3.84 12.41 7.46
N ASP A 90 -2.69 11.89 7.05
CA ASP A 90 -2.52 11.23 5.74
C ASP A 90 -3.40 9.99 5.66
N ARG A 91 -3.46 9.21 6.74
CA ARG A 91 -4.32 8.03 6.79
C ARG A 91 -5.80 8.35 6.59
N ARG A 92 -6.29 9.46 7.15
CA ARG A 92 -7.65 9.97 6.88
C ARG A 92 -7.84 10.42 5.45
N LEU A 93 -6.83 11.08 4.85
CA LEU A 93 -6.88 11.48 3.44
C LEU A 93 -6.96 10.27 2.51
N ALA A 94 -6.24 9.18 2.82
CA ALA A 94 -6.30 7.94 2.08
C ALA A 94 -7.72 7.34 2.09
N LEU A 95 -8.33 7.22 3.28
CA LEU A 95 -9.70 6.70 3.42
C LEU A 95 -10.71 7.56 2.67
N ALA A 96 -10.60 8.89 2.75
CA ALA A 96 -11.49 9.81 2.06
C ALA A 96 -11.37 9.71 0.52
N ALA A 97 -10.18 9.42 0.00
CA ALA A 97 -9.97 9.26 -1.43
C ALA A 97 -10.64 7.99 -2.00
N LEU A 98 -10.67 6.91 -1.20
CA LEU A 98 -11.22 5.61 -1.57
C LEU A 98 -12.73 5.48 -1.30
N GLU A 99 -13.29 6.31 -0.42
CA GLU A 99 -14.70 6.22 0.00
C GLU A 99 -15.71 6.18 -1.17
N PRO A 100 -15.54 6.94 -2.28
CA PRO A 100 -16.45 6.86 -3.41
C PRO A 100 -16.51 5.46 -4.05
N MET A 101 -15.39 4.75 -4.12
CA MET A 101 -15.34 3.39 -4.67
C MET A 101 -16.00 2.34 -3.77
N MET A 102 -16.23 2.69 -2.49
CA MET A 102 -16.96 1.85 -1.53
C MET A 102 -18.47 2.10 -1.59
N LYS A 103 -18.87 3.34 -1.90
CA LYS A 103 -20.29 3.74 -2.02
C LYS A 103 -20.87 3.36 -3.37
N GLU A 104 -20.10 3.58 -4.43
CA GLU A 104 -20.51 3.34 -5.80
C GLU A 104 -19.81 2.07 -6.31
N THR A 105 -20.59 1.13 -6.82
CA THR A 105 -20.06 -0.13 -7.39
C THR A 105 -20.02 -0.10 -8.91
N LYS A 106 -20.88 0.71 -9.53
CA LYS A 106 -20.97 0.83 -10.99
C LYS A 106 -20.03 1.93 -11.47
N GLY A 107 -19.43 1.73 -12.63
CA GLY A 107 -18.55 2.73 -13.24
C GLY A 107 -17.09 2.69 -12.76
N HIS A 108 -16.75 1.76 -11.87
CA HIS A 108 -15.38 1.50 -11.46
C HIS A 108 -14.83 0.26 -12.14
N ASP A 109 -13.51 0.25 -12.37
CA ASP A 109 -12.82 -0.96 -12.78
C ASP A 109 -12.91 -2.00 -11.64
N PRO A 110 -13.36 -3.24 -11.92
CA PRO A 110 -13.62 -4.23 -10.87
C PRO A 110 -12.35 -4.62 -10.11
N ASP A 111 -11.21 -4.70 -10.78
CA ASP A 111 -9.94 -5.13 -10.17
C ASP A 111 -9.36 -4.02 -9.31
N LEU A 112 -9.39 -2.78 -9.80
CA LEU A 112 -9.04 -1.60 -9.01
C LEU A 112 -9.95 -1.44 -7.79
N ARG A 113 -11.25 -1.75 -7.93
CA ARG A 113 -12.17 -1.70 -6.79
C ARG A 113 -11.84 -2.75 -5.73
N LEU A 114 -11.47 -3.96 -6.14
CA LEU A 114 -11.02 -5.00 -5.20
C LEU A 114 -9.75 -4.58 -4.46
N LEU A 115 -8.80 -3.98 -5.17
CA LEU A 115 -7.59 -3.42 -4.56
C LEU A 115 -7.91 -2.26 -3.60
N ALA A 116 -8.80 -1.36 -3.98
CA ALA A 116 -9.28 -0.27 -3.14
C ALA A 116 -9.95 -0.79 -1.87
N LEU A 117 -10.75 -1.86 -1.97
CA LEU A 117 -11.41 -2.50 -0.83
C LEU A 117 -10.38 -3.05 0.16
N LEU A 118 -9.37 -3.75 -0.34
CA LEU A 118 -8.27 -4.28 0.48
C LEU A 118 -7.52 -3.16 1.21
N LEU A 119 -7.16 -2.10 0.48
CA LEU A 119 -6.46 -0.96 1.06
C LEU A 119 -7.32 -0.25 2.11
N PHE A 120 -8.60 -0.06 1.84
CA PHE A 120 -9.55 0.57 2.76
C PHE A 120 -9.72 -0.23 4.06
N SER A 121 -9.82 -1.57 3.96
CA SER A 121 -9.94 -2.43 5.14
C SER A 121 -8.68 -2.42 6.01
N GLU A 122 -7.50 -2.49 5.39
CA GLU A 122 -6.23 -2.44 6.13
C GLU A 122 -6.02 -1.09 6.81
N GLN A 123 -6.42 -0.01 6.14
CA GLN A 123 -6.31 1.33 6.69
C GLN A 123 -7.26 1.56 7.87
N ARG A 124 -8.50 1.05 7.78
CA ARG A 124 -9.45 1.07 8.90
C ARG A 124 -8.98 0.24 10.09
N ARG A 125 -8.39 -0.93 9.82
CA ARG A 125 -7.82 -1.77 10.86
C ARG A 125 -6.68 -1.06 11.58
N SER A 126 -5.82 -0.36 10.84
CA SER A 126 -4.74 0.44 11.41
C SER A 126 -5.28 1.58 12.29
N ASP A 127 -6.28 2.32 11.80
CA ASP A 127 -6.99 3.35 12.58
C ASP A 127 -7.59 2.81 13.89
N GLU A 128 -8.19 1.61 13.85
CA GLU A 128 -8.77 0.99 15.03
C GLU A 128 -7.71 0.59 16.06
N LEU A 129 -6.57 0.06 15.59
CA LEU A 129 -5.44 -0.29 16.44
C LEU A 129 -4.83 0.96 17.09
N GLU A 130 -4.68 2.06 16.34
CA GLU A 130 -4.20 3.32 16.88
C GLU A 130 -5.12 3.87 17.97
N LYS A 131 -6.44 3.83 17.78
CA LYS A 131 -7.42 4.23 18.80
C LYS A 131 -7.32 3.40 20.07
N LYS A 132 -7.14 2.08 19.94
CA LYS A 132 -6.96 1.18 21.09
C LYS A 132 -5.67 1.50 21.84
N LEU A 133 -4.59 1.78 21.12
CA LEU A 133 -3.31 2.15 21.71
C LEU A 133 -3.41 3.48 22.49
N GLU A 134 -4.11 4.47 21.94
CA GLU A 134 -4.32 5.74 22.63
C GLU A 134 -5.17 5.57 23.89
N ALA A 135 -6.24 4.79 23.83
CA ALA A 135 -7.06 4.49 25.00
C ALA A 135 -6.26 3.81 26.13
N LEU A 136 -5.33 2.91 25.78
CA LEU A 136 -4.44 2.27 26.77
C LEU A 136 -3.48 3.28 27.41
N LYS A 137 -2.89 4.19 26.63
CA LYS A 137 -2.02 5.25 27.15
C LYS A 137 -2.76 6.19 28.11
N ASP A 138 -4.00 6.54 27.80
CA ASP A 138 -4.82 7.39 28.67
C ASP A 138 -5.16 6.68 29.99
N ILE A 139 -5.47 5.38 29.93
CA ILE A 139 -5.67 4.55 31.13
C ILE A 139 -4.39 4.55 31.99
N GLU A 140 -3.23 4.27 31.40
CA GLU A 140 -1.94 4.27 32.11
C GLU A 140 -1.66 5.63 32.77
N ARG A 141 -1.86 6.73 32.04
CA ARG A 141 -1.68 8.10 32.57
C ARG A 141 -2.60 8.37 33.75
N SER A 142 -3.85 7.92 33.68
CA SER A 142 -4.83 8.09 34.77
C SER A 142 -4.44 7.31 36.03
N LEU A 143 -3.83 6.13 35.89
CA LEU A 143 -3.37 5.31 37.01
C LEU A 143 -2.14 5.95 37.67
N LEU A 144 -1.16 6.38 36.89
CA LEU A 144 0.03 7.06 37.40
C LEU A 144 -0.31 8.35 38.16
N GLN A 145 -1.29 9.13 37.69
CA GLN A 145 -1.75 10.34 38.39
C GLN A 145 -2.43 10.02 39.71
N ARG A 146 -3.20 8.92 39.78
CA ARG A 146 -3.84 8.47 41.03
C ARG A 146 -2.80 8.02 42.07
N ASP A 147 -1.78 7.28 41.65
CA ASP A 147 -0.72 6.81 42.54
C ASP A 147 0.15 7.97 43.06
N GLN A 148 0.41 8.99 42.23
CA GLN A 148 1.15 10.19 42.64
C GLN A 148 0.34 11.11 43.59
N GLY A 149 -0.98 11.11 43.48
CA GLY A 149 -1.88 11.82 44.40
C GLY A 149 -2.02 11.17 45.78
N ALA A 150 -1.51 9.94 45.96
CA ALA A 150 -1.62 9.17 47.20
C ALA A 150 -0.37 9.25 48.11
N ALA A 151 0.63 10.08 47.78
CA ALA A 151 1.80 10.29 48.64
C ALA A 151 1.38 11.01 49.96
N PRO A 152 1.55 10.38 51.14
CA PRO A 152 0.91 10.83 52.36
C PRO A 152 1.74 11.92 53.04
N GLY A 153 1.13 13.08 53.23
CA GLY A 153 1.58 14.06 54.21
C GLY A 153 1.31 13.54 55.63
N VAL A 154 2.18 12.68 56.14
CA VAL A 154 2.28 12.42 57.58
C VAL A 154 3.26 13.44 58.14
N LYS A 155 2.76 14.45 58.84
CA LYS A 155 3.57 15.25 59.77
C LYS A 155 3.25 14.83 61.21
N PRO A 156 4.28 14.69 62.06
CA PRO A 156 4.12 14.37 63.48
C PRO A 156 3.46 15.52 64.27
#